data_AF-A0A0E9TJJ1-F1
#
_entry.id   AF-A0A0E9TJJ1-F1
#
_cell.length_a   1.000
_cell.length_b   1.000
_cell.length_c   1.000
_cell.angle_alpha   90.00
_cell.angle_beta   90.00
_cell.angle_gamma   90.00
#
_symmetry.space_group_name_H-M   'P 1'
#
loop_
_entity.id
_entity.type
_entity.pdbx_description
1 polymer ?
#
loop_
_entity_poly.entity_id
_entity_poly.type
_entity_poly.pdbx_seq_one_letter_code
_entity_poly.pdbx_strand_id
1 'polypeptide(L)' 'MPTRFDEEFTFSCPLNYIISGTESDHENKYEDRRWKIQVLQSK' A
#
# COMPACT_ATOMS: atom_id res chain seq x y z
N MET A 1 7.59 2.35 -1.38
CA MET A 1 7.40 1.85 -2.75
C MET A 1 6.00 1.26 -2.85
N PRO A 2 5.30 1.42 -3.98
CA PRO A 2 4.01 0.76 -4.18
C PRO A 2 4.19 -0.77 -4.30
N THR A 3 3.10 -1.52 -4.14
CA THR A 3 3.02 -2.96 -4.43
C THR A 3 3.24 -3.24 -5.92
N ARG A 4 3.17 -4.50 -6.36
CA ARG A 4 3.31 -4.90 -7.77
C ARG A 4 1.95 -5.25 -8.37
N PHE A 5 1.85 -5.16 -9.70
CA PHE A 5 0.67 -5.59 -10.44
C PHE A 5 0.64 -7.12 -10.52
N ASP A 6 -0.55 -7.69 -10.63
CA ASP A 6 -0.79 -9.14 -10.76
C ASP A 6 -0.12 -9.97 -9.64
N GLU A 7 0.12 -9.36 -8.48
CA GLU A 7 0.81 -9.99 -7.35
C GLU A 7 0.02 -9.76 -6.07
N GLU A 8 -0.17 -10.83 -5.31
CA GLU A 8 -0.74 -10.73 -3.97
C GLU A 8 0.22 -9.98 -3.06
N PHE A 9 -0.32 -9.14 -2.18
CA PHE A 9 0.48 -8.53 -1.12
C PHE A 9 -0.28 -8.53 0.19
N THR A 10 0.47 -8.61 1.28
CA THR A 10 -0.04 -8.37 2.63
C THR A 10 0.82 -7.29 3.26
N PHE A 11 0.16 -6.36 3.95
CA PHE A 11 0.83 -5.33 4.74
C PHE A 11 0.31 -5.37 6.16
N SER A 12 1.23 -5.51 7.12
CA SER A 12 0.94 -5.42 8.54
C SER A 12 1.57 -4.15 9.09
N CYS A 13 0.76 -3.28 9.69
CA CYS A 13 1.25 -2.07 10.31
C CYS A 13 2.07 -2.43 11.57
N PRO A 14 3.33 -1.99 11.70
CA PRO A 14 4.14 -2.28 12.88
C PRO A 14 3.54 -1.70 14.17
N LEU A 15 3.94 -2.26 15.31
CA LEU A 15 3.55 -1.73 16.63
C LEU A 15 4.01 -0.27 16.78
N ASN A 16 3.17 0.56 17.39
CA ASN A 16 3.36 2.01 17.55
C ASN A 16 3.38 2.80 16.23
N TYR A 17 2.83 2.24 15.15
CA TYR A 17 2.53 2.97 13.92
C TYR A 17 1.04 2.91 13.63
N ILE A 18 0.54 3.95 12.97
CA ILE A 18 -0.81 4.01 12.44
C ILE A 18 -0.74 4.14 10.92
N ILE A 19 -1.69 3.51 10.22
CA ILE A 19 -1.88 3.75 8.79
C ILE A 19 -2.47 5.15 8.66
N SER A 20 -1.74 6.04 8.01
CA SER A 20 -2.13 7.45 7.85
C SER A 20 -2.73 7.76 6.48
N GLY A 21 -2.56 6.86 5.52
CA GLY A 21 -3.07 7.06 4.16
C GLY A 21 -2.74 5.91 3.22
N THR A 22 -3.47 5.87 2.11
CA THR A 22 -3.26 4.95 1.00
C THR A 22 -3.36 5.71 -0.32
N GLU A 23 -2.46 5.38 -1.25
CA GLU A 23 -2.41 5.93 -2.61
C GLU A 23 -2.40 4.75 -3.58
N SER A 24 -3.14 4.84 -4.68
CA SER A 24 -3.26 3.75 -5.65
C SER A 24 -2.97 4.20 -7.06
N ASP A 25 -2.20 3.40 -7.80
CA ASP A 25 -1.94 3.58 -9.22
C ASP A 25 -2.61 2.44 -10.01
N HIS A 26 -3.56 2.79 -10.87
CA HIS A 26 -4.22 1.84 -11.78
C HIS A 26 -3.56 1.83 -13.15
N GLU A 27 -3.42 0.65 -13.75
CA GLU A 27 -2.95 0.52 -15.14
C GLU A 27 -3.83 -0.45 -15.93
N ASN A 28 -4.40 0.04 -17.03
CA ASN A 28 -5.32 -0.74 -17.88
C ASN A 28 -4.69 -1.96 -18.54
N LYS A 29 -3.36 -2.00 -18.73
CA LYS A 29 -2.70 -3.18 -19.29
C LYS A 29 -2.87 -4.40 -18.38
N TYR A 30 -2.80 -4.16 -17.07
CA TYR A 30 -2.94 -5.19 -16.04
C TYR A 30 -4.39 -5.27 -15.54
N GLU A 31 -5.21 -4.24 -15.79
CA GLU A 31 -6.54 -4.06 -15.19
C GLU A 31 -6.50 -4.19 -13.66
N ASP A 32 -5.38 -3.77 -13.07
CA ASP A 32 -5.06 -3.95 -11.65
C ASP A 32 -4.58 -2.63 -11.02
N ARG A 33 -4.44 -2.62 -9.69
CA ARG A 33 -4.00 -1.47 -8.88
C ARG A 33 -2.82 -1.84 -8.01
N ARG A 34 -1.78 -1.02 -8.06
CA ARG A 34 -0.71 -1.02 -7.06
C ARG A 34 -1.04 -0.05 -5.94
N TRP A 35 -0.61 -0.39 -4.74
CA TRP A 35 -0.93 0.35 -3.52
C TRP A 35 0.33 0.82 -2.83
N LYS A 36 0.35 2.08 -2.41
CA LYS A 36 1.36 2.65 -1.54
C LYS A 36 0.70 2.98 -0.21
N ILE A 37 1.19 2.37 0.86
CA ILE A 37 0.65 2.51 2.20
C ILE A 37 1.56 3.45 2.98
N GLN A 38 0.97 4.52 3.53
CA GLN A 38 1.66 5.49 4.36
C GLN A 38 1.40 5.17 5.83
N VAL A 39 2.45 5.21 6.63
CA VAL A 39 2.36 5.01 8.08
C VAL A 39 3.02 6.18 8.81
N LEU A 40 2.44 6.53 9.96
CA LEU A 40 2.99 7.50 10.88
C LEU A 40 3.23 6.82 12.23
N GLN A 41 4.33 7.16 12.88
CA GLN A 41 4.60 6.67 14.23
C GLN A 41 3.62 7.32 15.21
N SER A 42 2.89 6.51 15.95
CA SER A 42 2.13 6.97 17.11
C SER A 42 3.11 7.39 18.20
N LYS A 43 2.93 8.60 18.72
CA LYS A 43 3.65 9.07 19.91
C LYS A 43 3.09 8.41 21.17
#